data_AF-A0A1R3WUD3-F1
#
_entry.id   AF-A0A1R3WUD3-F1
#
_cell.length_a   1.000
_cell.length_b   1.000
_cell.length_c   1.000
_cell.angle_alpha   90.00
_cell.angle_beta   90.00
_cell.angle_gamma   90.00
#
_symmetry.space_group_name_H-M   'P 1'
#
loop_
_entity.id
_entity.type
_entity.pdbx_description
1 polymer ?
#
loop_
_entity_poly.entity_id
_entity_poly.type
_entity_poly.pdbx_seq_one_letter_code
_entity_poly.pdbx_strand_id
1 'polypeptide(L)'
;MILLALLASIAAAGVALTMLFLTHGRPDDDRGGQRADMVRYFGVAAIAALLCGAMNVLEAAGGGETAAAVGNAMNLVAVGLMWAGARRLNNRRAIGAVSIAAGAVLMLGFTFLIPLEDATLLKTTGLAVFAALGALELARHPLGALSGARVLSGTLGVYAAYNLFRLAVFALFGIEPLTGRGPVSPETTAAVSAVAIALVSFAVVRLGRQLDDAPAPGTRAHDRGSLRREAARMLTGPSLVRATLVRVPEIDLIRAAHSAERGETMLRTVTAALGDAIEDAACGMPARDTVFAVAPAALDTVELELGVRRAFARRMPGIRYDDVPDLSFEHHLIDDVDDLSLLMESRRQRPRQEQPDD
;
A
#
# COMPACT_ATOMS: atom_id res chain seq x y z
N MET A 1 -14.07 -29.46 19.06
CA MET A 1 -12.84 -28.67 18.84
C MET A 1 -12.98 -27.67 17.71
N ILE A 2 -13.56 -28.05 16.56
CA ILE A 2 -13.84 -27.13 15.43
C ILE A 2 -14.60 -25.87 15.85
N LEU A 3 -15.65 -26.03 16.66
CA LEU A 3 -16.48 -24.93 17.17
C LEU A 3 -15.67 -23.92 17.99
N LEU A 4 -14.76 -24.40 18.85
CA LEU A 4 -13.90 -23.55 19.67
C LEU A 4 -12.91 -22.74 18.81
N ALA A 5 -12.34 -23.35 17.77
CA ALA A 5 -11.43 -22.67 16.85
C ALA A 5 -12.16 -21.60 16.00
N LEU A 6 -13.40 -21.89 15.60
CA LEU A 6 -14.26 -20.93 14.91
C LEU A 6 -14.65 -19.77 15.82
N LEU A 7 -15.07 -20.04 17.06
CA LEU A 7 -15.37 -19.01 18.06
C LEU A 7 -14.13 -18.14 18.35
N ALA A 8 -12.94 -18.74 18.41
CA ALA A 8 -11.69 -18.00 18.56
C ALA A 8 -11.42 -17.06 17.36
N SER A 9 -11.71 -17.52 16.14
CA SER A 9 -11.58 -16.69 14.93
C SER A 9 -12.56 -15.51 14.93
N ILE A 10 -13.81 -15.73 15.34
CA ILE A 10 -14.81 -14.67 15.51
C ILE A 10 -14.36 -13.68 16.58
N ALA A 11 -13.94 -14.16 17.75
CA ALA A 11 -13.47 -13.30 18.83
C ALA A 11 -12.27 -12.45 18.39
N ALA A 12 -11.30 -13.06 17.68
CA ALA A 12 -10.14 -12.34 17.14
C ALA A 12 -10.55 -11.24 16.16
N ALA A 13 -11.47 -11.52 15.24
CA ALA A 13 -11.95 -10.53 14.27
C ALA A 13 -12.81 -9.43 14.93
N GLY A 14 -13.53 -9.77 16.00
CA GLY A 14 -14.28 -8.83 16.82
C GLY A 14 -13.36 -7.83 17.53
N VAL A 15 -12.34 -8.36 18.20
CA VAL A 15 -11.29 -7.54 18.82
C VAL A 15 -10.59 -6.65 17.79
N ALA A 16 -10.29 -7.19 16.61
CA ALA A 16 -9.71 -6.43 15.49
C ALA A 16 -10.56 -5.21 15.12
N LEU A 17 -11.86 -5.43 14.92
CA LEU A 17 -12.81 -4.39 14.55
C LEU A 17 -12.94 -3.33 15.65
N THR A 18 -13.03 -3.75 16.92
CA THR A 18 -13.07 -2.85 18.06
C THR A 18 -11.80 -2.02 18.18
N MET A 19 -10.63 -2.64 18.01
CA MET A 19 -9.34 -1.92 18.00
C MET A 19 -9.29 -0.87 16.89
N LEU A 20 -9.75 -1.20 15.69
CA LEU A 20 -9.83 -0.26 14.56
C LEU A 20 -10.76 0.92 14.85
N PHE A 21 -11.92 0.67 15.47
CA PHE A 21 -12.88 1.72 15.80
C PHE A 21 -12.37 2.62 16.94
N LEU A 22 -11.78 2.05 17.99
CA LEU A 22 -11.26 2.79 19.14
C LEU A 22 -10.01 3.61 18.80
N THR A 23 -9.18 3.13 17.86
CA THR A 23 -8.01 3.88 17.38
C THR A 23 -8.38 5.02 16.43
N HIS A 24 -9.60 5.04 15.89
CA HIS A 24 -10.15 6.08 15.02
C HIS A 24 -10.64 7.33 15.80
N GLY A 25 -10.13 7.60 17.01
CA GLY A 25 -10.57 8.72 17.84
C GLY A 25 -10.44 10.10 17.18
N ARG A 26 -11.49 10.52 16.45
CA ARG A 26 -12.20 11.82 16.44
C ARG A 26 -13.05 11.94 15.16
N PRO A 27 -14.36 12.21 15.25
CA PRO A 27 -15.27 12.27 14.09
C PRO A 27 -15.00 13.39 13.09
N ASP A 28 -14.20 14.39 13.45
CA ASP A 28 -14.17 15.67 12.73
C ASP A 28 -12.98 15.85 11.77
N ASP A 29 -12.00 14.93 11.74
CA ASP A 29 -10.67 15.27 11.20
C ASP A 29 -10.24 14.63 9.87
N ASP A 30 -11.04 13.78 9.22
CA ASP A 30 -10.48 12.99 8.11
C ASP A 30 -11.49 12.66 6.99
N ARG A 31 -11.78 13.64 6.13
CA ARG A 31 -12.55 13.41 4.88
C ARG A 31 -11.68 12.95 3.69
N GLY A 32 -10.41 12.62 3.89
CA GLY A 32 -9.60 12.04 2.82
C GLY A 32 -8.11 11.92 3.16
N GLY A 33 -7.69 10.77 3.66
CA GLY A 33 -6.30 10.50 4.01
C GLY A 33 -5.94 9.01 3.92
N GLN A 34 -4.64 8.69 3.98
CA GLN A 34 -4.16 7.30 3.98
C GLN A 34 -4.74 6.48 5.14
N ARG A 35 -5.01 7.13 6.28
CA ARG A 35 -5.65 6.54 7.45
C ARG A 35 -7.12 6.21 7.21
N ALA A 36 -7.89 7.13 6.61
CA ALA A 36 -9.28 6.87 6.24
C ALA A 36 -9.38 5.71 5.24
N ASP A 37 -8.48 5.65 4.25
CA ASP A 37 -8.38 4.52 3.33
C ASP A 37 -8.02 3.23 4.09
N MET A 38 -7.04 3.27 5.01
CA MET A 38 -6.67 2.13 5.85
C MET A 38 -7.87 1.59 6.64
N VAL A 39 -8.60 2.45 7.35
CA VAL A 39 -9.78 2.07 8.15
C VAL A 39 -10.88 1.53 7.24
N ARG A 40 -11.13 2.15 6.09
CA ARG A 40 -12.15 1.69 5.15
C ARG A 40 -11.87 0.29 4.63
N TYR A 41 -10.64 0.03 4.16
CA TYR A 41 -10.31 -1.28 3.59
C TYR A 41 -10.11 -2.35 4.66
N PHE A 42 -9.31 -2.07 5.69
CA PHE A 42 -8.99 -3.07 6.72
C PHE A 42 -10.12 -3.23 7.75
N GLY A 43 -10.91 -2.19 8.00
CA GLY A 43 -12.13 -2.31 8.80
C GLY A 43 -13.20 -3.15 8.12
N VAL A 44 -13.47 -2.92 6.84
CA VAL A 44 -14.40 -3.79 6.09
C VAL A 44 -13.84 -5.20 5.94
N ALA A 45 -12.52 -5.37 5.80
CA ALA A 45 -11.90 -6.69 5.83
C ALA A 45 -12.13 -7.43 7.17
N ALA A 46 -12.03 -6.73 8.31
CA ALA A 46 -12.31 -7.29 9.63
C ALA A 46 -13.79 -7.69 9.78
N ILE A 47 -14.72 -6.87 9.28
CA ILE A 47 -16.16 -7.20 9.24
C ILE A 47 -16.40 -8.45 8.37
N ALA A 48 -15.77 -8.53 7.20
CA ALA A 48 -15.88 -9.70 6.34
C ALA A 48 -15.31 -10.96 7.01
N ALA A 49 -14.18 -10.86 7.73
CA ALA A 49 -13.61 -11.98 8.49
C ALA A 49 -14.54 -12.45 9.63
N LEU A 50 -15.19 -11.51 10.33
CA LEU A 50 -16.22 -11.80 11.33
C LEU A 50 -17.40 -12.56 10.73
N LEU A 51 -17.95 -12.06 9.63
CA LEU A 51 -19.06 -12.69 8.93
C LEU A 51 -18.67 -14.08 8.42
N CYS A 52 -17.47 -14.24 7.88
CA CYS A 52 -16.93 -15.56 7.49
C CYS A 52 -16.91 -16.52 8.69
N GLY A 53 -16.36 -16.10 9.83
CA GLY A 53 -16.33 -16.91 11.04
C GLY A 53 -17.74 -17.31 11.51
N ALA A 54 -18.68 -16.36 11.55
CA ALA A 54 -20.06 -16.61 11.95
C ALA A 54 -20.77 -17.59 11.01
N MET A 55 -20.57 -17.45 9.69
CA MET A 55 -21.14 -18.35 8.71
C MET A 55 -20.56 -19.75 8.81
N ASN A 56 -19.26 -19.91 9.07
CA ASN A 56 -18.66 -21.22 9.29
C ASN A 56 -19.22 -21.90 10.56
N VAL A 57 -19.56 -21.13 11.61
CA VAL A 57 -20.25 -21.66 12.79
C VAL A 57 -21.66 -22.11 12.44
N LEU A 58 -22.41 -21.30 11.67
CA LEU A 58 -23.76 -21.66 11.24
C LEU A 58 -23.74 -22.89 10.34
N GLU A 59 -22.80 -22.99 9.40
CA GLU A 59 -22.59 -24.16 8.56
C GLU A 59 -22.36 -25.41 9.42
N ALA A 60 -21.43 -25.34 10.39
CA ALA A 60 -21.14 -26.43 11.32
C ALA A 60 -22.34 -26.80 12.21
N ALA A 61 -23.27 -25.88 12.43
CA ALA A 61 -24.51 -26.09 13.18
C ALA A 61 -25.69 -26.57 12.30
N GLY A 62 -25.47 -26.84 11.01
CA GLY A 62 -26.51 -27.33 10.09
C GLY A 62 -27.17 -26.25 9.22
N GLY A 63 -26.59 -25.05 9.13
CA GLY A 63 -27.07 -23.93 8.31
C GLY A 63 -26.98 -24.14 6.79
N GLY A 64 -26.40 -25.27 6.35
CA GLY A 64 -26.41 -25.72 4.96
C GLY A 64 -25.54 -24.90 4.01
N GLU A 65 -25.75 -25.14 2.71
CA GLU A 65 -24.95 -24.58 1.62
C GLU A 65 -24.96 -23.05 1.56
N THR A 66 -26.05 -22.42 1.99
CA THR A 66 -26.15 -20.95 2.07
C THR A 66 -25.13 -20.37 3.05
N ALA A 67 -24.98 -20.98 4.22
CA ALA A 67 -23.97 -20.55 5.19
C ALA A 67 -22.57 -20.74 4.62
N ALA A 68 -22.30 -21.89 3.99
CA ALA A 68 -21.03 -22.16 3.33
C ALA A 68 -20.70 -21.15 2.21
N ALA A 69 -21.68 -20.82 1.36
CA ALA A 69 -21.52 -19.89 0.25
C ALA A 69 -21.17 -18.47 0.71
N VAL A 70 -21.92 -17.95 1.70
CA VAL A 70 -21.64 -16.63 2.28
C VAL A 70 -20.29 -16.65 3.01
N GLY A 71 -20.00 -17.71 3.77
CA GLY A 71 -18.72 -17.87 4.47
C GLY A 71 -17.53 -17.86 3.51
N ASN A 72 -17.63 -18.60 2.40
CA ASN A 72 -16.59 -18.67 1.37
C ASN A 72 -16.36 -17.32 0.70
N ALA A 73 -17.43 -16.63 0.30
CA ALA A 73 -17.34 -15.31 -0.32
C ALA A 73 -16.72 -14.28 0.62
N MET A 74 -17.16 -14.22 1.88
CA MET A 74 -16.64 -13.27 2.86
C MET A 74 -15.17 -13.52 3.20
N ASN A 75 -14.71 -14.77 3.15
CA ASN A 75 -13.29 -15.09 3.34
C ASN A 75 -12.41 -14.45 2.25
N LEU A 76 -12.84 -14.52 0.99
CA LEU A 76 -12.15 -13.86 -0.13
C LEU A 76 -12.22 -12.34 -0.02
N VAL A 77 -13.37 -11.79 0.39
CA VAL A 77 -13.51 -10.34 0.62
C VAL A 77 -12.53 -9.87 1.69
N ALA A 78 -12.39 -10.59 2.80
CA ALA A 78 -11.48 -10.21 3.88
C ALA A 78 -10.04 -10.06 3.40
N VAL A 79 -9.46 -11.13 2.83
CA VAL A 79 -8.06 -11.11 2.37
C VAL A 79 -7.88 -10.21 1.14
N GLY A 80 -8.85 -10.21 0.23
CA GLY A 80 -8.84 -9.35 -0.95
C GLY A 80 -8.77 -7.87 -0.57
N LEU A 81 -9.62 -7.42 0.36
CA LEU A 81 -9.63 -6.02 0.81
C LEU A 81 -8.32 -5.61 1.48
N MET A 82 -7.60 -6.55 2.11
CA MET A 82 -6.25 -6.28 2.60
C MET A 82 -5.30 -5.91 1.45
N TRP A 83 -5.34 -6.64 0.34
CA TRP A 83 -4.56 -6.32 -0.85
C TRP A 83 -4.99 -5.01 -1.50
N ALA A 84 -6.29 -4.76 -1.66
CA ALA A 84 -6.80 -3.50 -2.21
C ALA A 84 -6.42 -2.29 -1.35
N GLY A 85 -6.51 -2.42 -0.01
CA GLY A 85 -6.06 -1.42 0.94
C GLY A 85 -4.56 -1.13 0.80
N ALA A 86 -3.72 -2.17 0.76
CA ALA A 86 -2.28 -2.01 0.53
C ALA A 86 -1.95 -1.28 -0.78
N ARG A 87 -2.64 -1.63 -1.88
CA ARG A 87 -2.50 -0.92 -3.16
C ARG A 87 -2.87 0.55 -3.04
N ARG A 88 -3.98 0.84 -2.34
CA ARG A 88 -4.46 2.21 -2.16
C ARG A 88 -3.47 3.03 -1.33
N LEU A 89 -2.93 2.46 -0.25
CA LEU A 89 -1.88 3.07 0.57
C LEU A 89 -0.61 3.37 -0.25
N ASN A 90 -0.28 2.52 -1.23
CA ASN A 90 0.78 2.75 -2.22
C ASN A 90 0.38 3.67 -3.40
N ASN A 91 -0.75 4.38 -3.31
CA ASN A 91 -1.29 5.26 -4.35
C ASN A 91 -1.49 4.57 -5.72
N ARG A 92 -1.80 3.27 -5.72
CA ARG A 92 -2.13 2.53 -6.95
C ARG A 92 -3.63 2.51 -7.19
N ARG A 93 -4.01 2.31 -8.45
CA ARG A 93 -5.42 2.32 -8.91
C ARG A 93 -6.30 1.35 -8.11
N ALA A 94 -7.53 1.78 -7.86
CA ALA A 94 -8.56 1.08 -7.09
C ALA A 94 -9.17 -0.16 -7.75
N ILE A 95 -8.54 -0.70 -8.81
CA ILE A 95 -8.97 -1.91 -9.52
C ILE A 95 -9.19 -3.07 -8.53
N GLY A 96 -8.41 -3.11 -7.44
CA GLY A 96 -8.53 -4.12 -6.40
C GLY A 96 -9.95 -4.27 -5.84
N ALA A 97 -10.62 -3.18 -5.45
CA ALA A 97 -11.94 -3.25 -4.82
C ALA A 97 -13.01 -3.86 -5.75
N VAL A 98 -12.98 -3.47 -7.03
CA VAL A 98 -13.89 -3.99 -8.06
C VAL A 98 -13.62 -5.46 -8.33
N SER A 99 -12.35 -5.86 -8.46
CA SER A 99 -11.96 -7.26 -8.65
C SER A 99 -12.37 -8.16 -7.48
N ILE A 100 -12.31 -7.65 -6.25
CA ILE A 100 -12.72 -8.39 -5.04
C ILE A 100 -14.24 -8.56 -4.99
N ALA A 101 -15.00 -7.50 -5.29
CA ALA A 101 -16.45 -7.59 -5.34
C ALA A 101 -16.90 -8.60 -6.41
N ALA A 102 -16.31 -8.54 -7.61
CA ALA A 102 -16.57 -9.51 -8.67
C ALA A 102 -16.19 -10.94 -8.24
N GLY A 103 -15.01 -11.13 -7.64
CA GLY A 103 -14.55 -12.42 -7.13
C GLY A 103 -15.45 -13.01 -6.04
N ALA A 104 -15.98 -12.16 -5.14
CA ALA A 104 -16.90 -12.59 -4.09
C ALA A 104 -18.25 -13.05 -4.64
N VAL A 105 -18.80 -12.32 -5.63
CA VAL A 105 -20.04 -12.70 -6.33
C VAL A 105 -19.84 -14.02 -7.08
N LEU A 106 -18.72 -14.18 -7.79
CA LEU A 106 -18.39 -15.42 -8.47
C LEU A 106 -18.25 -16.59 -7.48
N MET A 107 -17.58 -16.38 -6.34
CA MET A 107 -17.42 -17.41 -5.31
C MET A 107 -18.76 -17.83 -4.68
N LEU A 108 -19.66 -16.87 -4.47
CA LEU A 108 -21.00 -17.14 -4.00
C LEU A 108 -21.76 -18.00 -5.01
N GLY A 109 -21.71 -17.64 -6.30
CA GLY A 109 -22.29 -18.44 -7.37
C GLY A 109 -21.70 -19.84 -7.49
N PHE A 110 -20.36 -19.97 -7.48
CA PHE A 110 -19.70 -21.28 -7.56
C PHE A 110 -20.08 -22.18 -6.39
N THR A 111 -20.19 -21.67 -5.17
CA THR A 111 -20.55 -22.52 -4.02
C THR A 111 -21.93 -23.17 -4.17
N PHE A 112 -22.84 -22.61 -4.97
CA PHE A 112 -24.13 -23.23 -5.31
C PHE A 112 -24.09 -24.11 -6.57
N LEU A 113 -23.07 -23.97 -7.42
CA LEU A 113 -23.01 -24.62 -8.74
C LEU A 113 -22.08 -25.84 -8.78
N ILE A 114 -21.15 -25.95 -7.84
CA ILE A 114 -20.17 -27.04 -7.77
C ILE A 114 -20.19 -27.69 -6.38
N PRO A 115 -19.70 -28.94 -6.25
CA PRO A 115 -19.54 -29.59 -4.96
C PRO A 115 -18.79 -28.69 -3.95
N LEU A 116 -19.20 -28.75 -2.69
CA LEU A 116 -18.64 -27.91 -1.63
C LEU A 116 -17.12 -28.10 -1.45
N GLU A 117 -16.62 -29.30 -1.73
CA GLU A 117 -15.20 -29.62 -1.73
C GLU A 117 -14.44 -28.80 -2.79
N ASP A 118 -14.95 -28.78 -4.02
CA ASP A 118 -14.37 -28.01 -5.13
C ASP A 118 -14.47 -26.49 -4.86
N ALA A 119 -15.60 -26.02 -4.31
CA ALA A 119 -15.76 -24.64 -3.89
C ALA A 119 -14.74 -24.26 -2.80
N THR A 120 -14.44 -25.18 -1.87
CA THR A 120 -13.44 -24.97 -0.82
C THR A 120 -12.03 -24.85 -1.40
N LEU A 121 -11.69 -25.62 -2.44
CA LEU A 121 -10.41 -25.51 -3.14
C LEU A 121 -10.29 -24.19 -3.90
N LEU A 122 -11.35 -23.77 -4.58
CA LEU A 122 -11.39 -22.50 -5.29
C LEU A 122 -11.20 -21.32 -4.33
N LYS A 123 -11.91 -21.31 -3.20
CA LYS A 123 -11.68 -20.36 -2.10
C LYS A 123 -10.22 -20.37 -1.65
N THR A 124 -9.67 -21.56 -1.36
CA THR A 124 -8.29 -21.70 -0.85
C THR A 124 -7.27 -21.13 -1.85
N THR A 125 -7.51 -21.31 -3.15
CA THR A 125 -6.72 -20.71 -4.23
C THR A 125 -6.80 -19.19 -4.20
N GLY A 126 -8.00 -18.63 -4.09
CA GLY A 126 -8.19 -17.17 -3.95
C GLY A 126 -7.50 -16.61 -2.70
N LEU A 127 -7.54 -17.30 -1.57
CA LEU A 127 -6.84 -16.91 -0.34
C LEU A 127 -5.33 -16.86 -0.55
N ALA A 128 -4.75 -17.90 -1.16
CA ALA A 128 -3.32 -17.94 -1.47
C ALA A 128 -2.91 -16.78 -2.38
N VAL A 129 -3.66 -16.52 -3.45
CA VAL A 129 -3.37 -15.46 -4.42
C VAL A 129 -3.49 -14.08 -3.78
N PHE A 130 -4.61 -13.76 -3.13
CA PHE A 130 -4.80 -12.43 -2.53
C PHE A 130 -3.86 -12.18 -1.36
N ALA A 131 -3.56 -13.19 -0.54
CA ALA A 131 -2.58 -13.05 0.54
C ALA A 131 -1.17 -12.81 -0.02
N ALA A 132 -0.75 -13.53 -1.06
CA ALA A 132 0.53 -13.30 -1.72
C ALA A 132 0.61 -11.90 -2.36
N LEU A 133 -0.43 -11.48 -3.08
CA LEU A 133 -0.50 -10.14 -3.67
C LEU A 133 -0.48 -9.04 -2.60
N GLY A 134 -1.21 -9.24 -1.49
CA GLY A 134 -1.19 -8.35 -0.34
C GLY A 134 0.19 -8.24 0.29
N ALA A 135 0.85 -9.38 0.53
CA ALA A 135 2.21 -9.44 1.07
C ALA A 135 3.22 -8.69 0.18
N LEU A 136 3.17 -8.92 -1.14
CA LEU A 136 4.02 -8.25 -2.13
C LEU A 136 3.78 -6.74 -2.16
N GLU A 137 2.52 -6.32 -2.08
CA GLU A 137 2.19 -4.89 -2.11
C GLU A 137 2.62 -4.18 -0.81
N LEU A 138 2.47 -4.83 0.35
CA LEU A 138 2.95 -4.32 1.63
C LEU A 138 4.47 -4.29 1.76
N ALA A 139 5.17 -5.17 1.07
CA ALA A 139 6.64 -5.17 1.01
C ALA A 139 7.20 -4.05 0.12
N ARG A 140 6.38 -3.45 -0.76
CA ARG A 140 6.83 -2.37 -1.65
C ARG A 140 7.02 -1.06 -0.90
N HIS A 141 8.09 -0.35 -1.23
CA HIS A 141 8.28 1.03 -0.79
C HIS A 141 7.21 1.96 -1.40
N PRO A 142 6.79 3.00 -0.65
CA PRO A 142 7.30 3.42 0.65
C PRO A 142 6.73 2.63 1.84
N LEU A 143 5.60 1.93 1.66
CA LEU A 143 4.87 1.26 2.74
C LEU A 143 5.71 0.21 3.47
N GLY A 144 6.53 -0.56 2.74
CA GLY A 144 7.43 -1.58 3.28
C GLY A 144 8.52 -1.06 4.23
N ALA A 145 8.78 0.25 4.28
CA ALA A 145 9.65 0.84 5.30
C ALA A 145 9.01 0.81 6.69
N LEU A 146 7.67 0.86 6.75
CA LEU A 146 6.92 0.87 8.00
C LEU A 146 6.94 -0.51 8.65
N SER A 147 7.24 -0.55 9.94
CA SER A 147 7.31 -1.80 10.69
C SER A 147 5.96 -2.53 10.76
N GLY A 148 4.84 -1.80 10.84
CA GLY A 148 3.50 -2.38 10.76
C GLY A 148 3.25 -3.08 9.43
N ALA A 149 3.67 -2.47 8.31
CA ALA A 149 3.56 -3.07 6.98
C ALA A 149 4.44 -4.32 6.82
N ARG A 150 5.64 -4.34 7.41
CA ARG A 150 6.52 -5.53 7.40
C ARG A 150 5.91 -6.72 8.15
N VAL A 151 5.34 -6.48 9.33
CA VAL A 151 4.65 -7.54 10.10
C VAL A 151 3.43 -8.04 9.32
N LEU A 152 2.66 -7.13 8.73
CA LEU A 152 1.47 -7.49 7.93
C LEU A 152 1.86 -8.28 6.67
N SER A 153 2.94 -7.87 5.98
CA SER A 153 3.50 -8.57 4.82
C SER A 153 3.94 -9.99 5.17
N GLY A 154 4.72 -10.15 6.26
CA GLY A 154 5.15 -11.47 6.73
C GLY A 154 3.97 -12.36 7.11
N THR A 155 2.97 -11.82 7.80
CA THR A 155 1.77 -12.56 8.20
C THR A 155 0.98 -13.06 6.98
N LEU A 156 0.73 -12.19 5.99
CA LEU A 156 0.06 -12.59 4.76
C LEU A 156 0.91 -13.56 3.92
N GLY A 157 2.23 -13.40 3.92
CA GLY A 157 3.15 -14.32 3.23
C GLY A 157 3.10 -15.73 3.81
N VAL A 158 3.15 -15.87 5.14
CA VAL A 158 3.01 -17.17 5.83
C VAL A 158 1.63 -17.76 5.59
N TYR A 159 0.57 -16.94 5.66
CA TYR A 159 -0.79 -17.41 5.39
C TYR A 159 -0.96 -17.88 3.93
N ALA A 160 -0.37 -17.18 2.97
CA ALA A 160 -0.34 -17.60 1.56
C ALA A 160 0.39 -18.93 1.40
N ALA A 161 1.58 -19.07 2.00
CA ALA A 161 2.36 -20.31 1.96
C ALA A 161 1.60 -21.50 2.57
N TYR A 162 0.91 -21.30 3.68
CA TYR A 162 0.05 -22.33 4.29
C TYR A 162 -1.08 -22.76 3.34
N ASN A 163 -1.78 -21.82 2.71
CA ASN A 163 -2.86 -22.16 1.77
C ASN A 163 -2.33 -22.83 0.50
N LEU A 164 -1.16 -22.42 -0.02
CA LEU A 164 -0.48 -23.12 -1.11
C LEU A 164 -0.09 -24.55 -0.72
N PHE A 165 0.41 -24.74 0.50
CA PHE A 165 0.72 -26.07 1.03
C PHE A 165 -0.53 -26.96 1.09
N ARG A 166 -1.69 -26.43 1.50
CA ARG A 166 -2.97 -27.17 1.47
C ARG A 166 -3.36 -27.61 0.06
N LEU A 167 -3.21 -26.72 -0.92
CA LEU A 167 -3.48 -27.05 -2.33
C LEU A 167 -2.52 -28.11 -2.86
N ALA A 168 -1.24 -28.05 -2.50
CA ALA A 168 -0.25 -29.06 -2.87
C ALA A 168 -0.57 -30.43 -2.25
N VAL A 169 -0.98 -30.47 -0.98
CA VAL A 169 -1.42 -31.71 -0.32
C VAL A 169 -2.64 -32.30 -1.02
N PHE A 170 -3.63 -31.47 -1.38
CA PHE A 170 -4.78 -31.92 -2.16
C PHE A 170 -4.35 -32.51 -3.52
N ALA A 171 -3.45 -31.83 -4.25
CA ALA A 171 -2.99 -32.29 -5.54
C ALA A 171 -2.22 -33.63 -5.49
N LEU A 172 -1.54 -33.92 -4.37
CA LEU A 172 -0.75 -35.13 -4.19
C LEU A 172 -1.52 -36.30 -3.56
N PHE A 173 -2.46 -36.01 -2.67
CA PHE A 173 -3.08 -37.00 -1.79
C PHE A 173 -4.62 -36.98 -1.81
N GLY A 174 -5.25 -36.11 -2.60
CA GLY A 174 -6.69 -35.97 -2.68
C GLY A 174 -7.32 -35.23 -1.49
N ILE A 175 -8.63 -35.39 -1.30
CA ILE A 175 -9.42 -34.61 -0.33
C ILE A 175 -9.35 -35.13 1.11
N GLU A 176 -9.05 -36.43 1.31
CA GLU A 176 -9.05 -37.08 2.63
C GLU A 176 -8.21 -36.34 3.69
N PRO A 177 -6.99 -35.85 3.40
CA PRO A 177 -6.21 -35.11 4.41
C PRO A 177 -6.84 -33.77 4.81
N LEU A 178 -7.65 -33.16 3.93
CA LEU A 178 -8.28 -31.86 4.17
C LEU A 178 -9.57 -31.97 4.99
N THR A 179 -10.19 -33.15 5.05
CA THR A 179 -11.40 -33.43 5.84
C THR A 179 -11.11 -34.25 7.10
N GLY A 180 -10.00 -34.98 7.12
CA GLY A 180 -9.51 -35.75 8.27
C GLY A 180 -8.76 -34.90 9.31
N ARG A 181 -8.09 -35.56 10.26
CA ARG A 181 -7.24 -34.91 11.27
C ARG A 181 -5.82 -34.74 10.75
N GLY A 182 -5.22 -33.57 10.99
CA GLY A 182 -3.83 -33.34 10.62
C GLY A 182 -3.50 -31.86 10.38
N PRO A 183 -2.33 -31.58 9.80
CA PRO A 183 -1.81 -30.22 9.63
C PRO A 183 -2.59 -29.37 8.63
N VAL A 184 -3.45 -29.97 7.80
CA VAL A 184 -4.27 -29.28 6.79
C VAL A 184 -5.77 -29.42 7.04
N SER A 185 -6.14 -29.96 8.22
CA SER A 185 -7.53 -30.20 8.62
C SER A 185 -8.31 -28.90 8.76
N PRO A 186 -9.65 -28.98 8.84
CA PRO A 186 -10.49 -27.81 9.08
C PRO A 186 -10.18 -27.16 10.44
N GLU A 187 -9.90 -27.95 11.50
CA GLU A 187 -9.56 -27.39 12.81
C GLU A 187 -8.23 -26.64 12.78
N THR A 188 -7.20 -27.24 12.17
CA THR A 188 -5.88 -26.61 12.05
C THR A 188 -5.97 -25.34 11.21
N THR A 189 -6.74 -25.37 10.12
CA THR A 189 -6.98 -24.19 9.28
C THR A 189 -7.66 -23.07 10.06
N ALA A 190 -8.70 -23.38 10.85
CA ALA A 190 -9.36 -22.39 11.70
C ALA A 190 -8.38 -21.80 12.74
N ALA A 191 -7.53 -22.62 13.35
CA ALA A 191 -6.51 -22.15 14.30
C ALA A 191 -5.47 -21.23 13.63
N VAL A 192 -4.96 -21.62 12.44
CA VAL A 192 -4.04 -20.80 11.65
C VAL A 192 -4.70 -19.48 11.26
N SER A 193 -5.97 -19.49 10.83
CA SER A 193 -6.72 -18.28 10.52
C SER A 193 -6.91 -17.38 11.75
N ALA A 194 -7.22 -17.93 12.92
CA ALA A 194 -7.32 -17.15 14.16
C ALA A 194 -6.00 -16.45 14.52
N VAL A 195 -4.87 -17.16 14.41
CA VAL A 195 -3.54 -16.58 14.63
C VAL A 195 -3.23 -15.51 13.59
N ALA A 196 -3.53 -15.76 12.31
CA ALA A 196 -3.34 -14.78 11.24
C ALA A 196 -4.16 -13.51 11.49
N ILE A 197 -5.43 -13.63 11.90
CA ILE A 197 -6.28 -12.49 12.24
C ILE A 197 -5.69 -11.70 13.41
N ALA A 198 -5.20 -12.37 14.47
CA ALA A 198 -4.61 -11.68 15.61
C ALA A 198 -3.34 -10.89 15.21
N LEU A 199 -2.46 -11.51 14.43
CA LEU A 199 -1.24 -10.86 13.92
C LEU A 199 -1.54 -9.71 12.96
N VAL A 200 -2.50 -9.91 12.05
CA VAL A 200 -3.02 -8.87 11.16
C VAL A 200 -3.53 -7.68 11.96
N SER A 201 -4.35 -7.93 12.99
CA SER A 201 -4.93 -6.88 13.84
C SER A 201 -3.85 -6.06 14.53
N PHE A 202 -2.88 -6.73 15.14
CA PHE A 202 -1.71 -6.09 15.75
C PHE A 202 -0.94 -5.25 14.72
N ALA A 203 -0.69 -5.80 13.53
CA ALA A 203 0.07 -5.14 12.48
C ALA A 203 -0.67 -3.91 11.93
N VAL A 204 -2.00 -3.98 11.78
CA VAL A 204 -2.83 -2.86 11.32
C VAL A 204 -2.89 -1.74 12.37
N VAL A 205 -3.05 -2.06 13.66
CA VAL A 205 -2.96 -1.04 14.73
C VAL A 205 -1.60 -0.37 14.74
N ARG A 206 -0.52 -1.16 14.60
CA ARG A 206 0.84 -0.64 14.53
C ARG A 206 1.04 0.24 13.29
N LEU A 207 0.53 -0.19 12.15
CA LEU A 207 0.58 0.58 10.90
C LEU A 207 -0.18 1.90 11.05
N GLY A 208 -1.38 1.88 11.63
CA GLY A 208 -2.19 3.06 11.90
C GLY A 208 -1.46 4.10 12.75
N ARG A 209 -0.81 3.67 13.83
CA ARG A 209 0.02 4.56 14.65
C ARG A 209 1.16 5.19 13.86
N GLN A 210 1.85 4.42 13.02
CA GLN A 210 2.93 4.95 12.18
C GLN A 210 2.45 5.88 11.06
N LEU A 211 1.17 5.82 10.70
CA LEU A 211 0.55 6.79 9.81
C LEU A 211 0.15 8.08 10.55
N ASP A 212 -0.05 8.02 11.87
CA ASP A 212 -0.31 9.18 12.74
C ASP A 212 0.98 9.88 13.18
N ASP A 213 2.08 9.14 13.33
CA ASP A 213 3.39 9.67 13.68
C ASP A 213 3.94 10.60 12.58
N ALA A 214 4.81 11.54 12.96
CA ALA A 214 5.54 12.35 12.00
C ALA A 214 6.19 11.42 10.94
N PRO A 215 5.96 11.67 9.64
CA PRO A 215 6.36 10.71 8.62
C PRO A 215 7.85 10.40 8.70
N ALA A 216 8.22 9.12 8.60
CA ALA A 216 9.60 8.69 8.73
C ALA A 216 10.49 9.29 7.61
N PRO A 217 11.76 9.64 7.92
CA PRO A 217 12.72 10.10 6.90
C PRO A 217 12.79 9.15 5.70
N GLY A 218 12.92 9.71 4.50
CA GLY A 218 12.94 8.95 3.25
C GLY A 218 11.57 8.55 2.71
N THR A 219 10.47 8.99 3.35
CA THR A 219 9.13 8.91 2.77
C THR A 219 8.74 10.21 2.09
N ARG A 220 7.95 10.16 1.02
CA ARG A 220 7.45 11.38 0.35
C ARG A 220 6.60 12.27 1.27
N ALA A 221 5.94 11.68 2.27
CA ALA A 221 5.19 12.45 3.27
C ALA A 221 6.13 13.23 4.19
N HIS A 222 7.28 12.66 4.54
CA HIS A 222 8.32 13.37 5.30
C HIS A 222 8.87 14.52 4.50
N ASP A 223 9.23 14.28 3.24
CA ASP A 223 9.79 15.30 2.36
C ASP A 223 8.81 16.45 2.14
N ARG A 224 7.51 16.15 1.93
CA ARG A 224 6.45 17.18 1.89
C ARG A 224 6.43 18.02 3.17
N GLY A 225 6.39 17.38 4.33
CA GLY A 225 6.37 18.06 5.62
C GLY A 225 7.64 18.88 5.87
N SER A 226 8.80 18.36 5.47
CA SER A 226 10.08 19.04 5.60
C SER A 226 10.17 20.27 4.71
N LEU A 227 9.79 20.13 3.43
CA LEU A 227 9.74 21.24 2.48
C LEU A 227 8.76 22.33 2.92
N ARG A 228 7.58 21.97 3.43
CA ARG A 228 6.61 22.93 4.00
C ARG A 228 7.18 23.66 5.20
N ARG A 229 7.81 22.94 6.14
CA ARG A 229 8.44 23.56 7.32
C ARG A 229 9.57 24.50 6.91
N GLU A 230 10.39 24.13 5.93
CA GLU A 230 11.45 25.01 5.44
C GLU A 230 10.88 26.24 4.75
N ALA A 231 9.93 26.06 3.83
CA ALA A 231 9.27 27.16 3.15
C ALA A 231 8.66 28.14 4.16
N ALA A 232 7.96 27.63 5.17
CA ALA A 232 7.42 28.44 6.26
C ALA A 232 8.51 29.23 6.98
N ARG A 233 9.66 28.60 7.27
CA ARG A 233 10.81 29.27 7.89
C ARG A 233 11.44 30.34 7.00
N MET A 234 11.49 30.13 5.69
CA MET A 234 12.04 31.12 4.75
C MET A 234 11.08 32.30 4.55
N LEU A 235 9.78 32.04 4.50
CA LEU A 235 8.72 33.05 4.30
C LEU A 235 8.54 33.98 5.51
N THR A 236 9.06 33.65 6.69
CA THR A 236 9.09 34.62 7.81
C THR A 236 10.15 35.71 7.64
N GLY A 237 11.10 35.52 6.71
CA GLY A 237 12.10 36.51 6.34
C GLY A 237 11.62 37.50 5.27
N PRO A 238 12.37 38.58 5.00
CA PRO A 238 12.02 39.58 3.99
C PRO A 238 12.22 39.10 2.53
N SER A 239 12.55 37.83 2.31
CA SER A 239 12.95 37.30 1.01
C SER A 239 11.81 36.52 0.36
N LEU A 240 11.54 36.80 -0.92
CA LEU A 240 10.70 35.94 -1.75
C LEU A 240 11.29 34.53 -1.79
N VAL A 241 10.42 33.52 -1.77
CA VAL A 241 10.83 32.12 -1.80
C VAL A 241 10.50 31.53 -3.17
N ARG A 242 11.42 30.72 -3.69
CA ARG A 242 11.26 30.05 -4.98
C ARG A 242 11.19 28.54 -4.79
N ALA A 243 10.15 27.93 -5.33
CA ALA A 243 10.06 26.50 -5.54
C ALA A 243 10.58 26.14 -6.94
N THR A 244 11.64 25.33 -6.98
CA THR A 244 12.19 24.75 -8.21
C THR A 244 11.80 23.27 -8.27
N LEU A 245 11.14 22.88 -9.33
CA LEU A 245 10.72 21.52 -9.60
C LEU A 245 11.60 20.95 -10.70
N VAL A 246 12.21 19.80 -10.46
CA VAL A 246 13.07 19.11 -11.41
C VAL A 246 12.50 17.74 -11.71
N ARG A 247 12.40 17.39 -12.99
CA ARG A 247 12.02 16.05 -13.43
C ARG A 247 13.09 15.47 -14.33
N VAL A 248 13.08 14.14 -14.38
CA VAL A 248 13.80 13.36 -15.38
C VAL A 248 12.75 12.85 -16.36
N PRO A 249 12.63 13.42 -17.59
CA PRO A 249 11.55 13.07 -18.52
C PRO A 249 11.45 11.57 -18.80
N GLU A 250 12.60 10.88 -18.83
CA GLU A 250 12.71 9.44 -19.08
C GLU A 250 12.60 8.57 -17.81
N ILE A 251 12.18 9.11 -16.66
CA ILE A 251 12.18 8.37 -15.39
C ILE A 251 11.37 7.08 -15.44
N ASP A 252 10.26 7.08 -16.17
CA ASP A 252 9.41 5.90 -16.31
C ASP A 252 10.03 4.86 -17.27
N LEU A 253 10.81 5.30 -18.27
CA LEU A 253 11.61 4.41 -19.11
C LEU A 253 12.73 3.76 -18.29
N ILE A 254 13.45 4.53 -17.47
CA ILE A 254 14.50 4.01 -16.58
C ILE A 254 13.92 2.94 -15.64
N ARG A 255 12.74 3.19 -15.08
CA ARG A 255 12.05 2.24 -14.19
C ARG A 255 11.62 0.96 -14.90
N ALA A 256 11.19 1.08 -16.15
CA ALA A 256 10.76 -0.04 -16.97
C ALA A 256 11.95 -0.87 -17.48
N ALA A 257 13.03 -0.21 -17.91
CA ALA A 257 14.21 -0.84 -18.49
C ALA A 257 15.14 -1.46 -17.44
N HIS A 258 15.25 -0.85 -16.25
CA HIS A 258 16.14 -1.31 -15.19
C HIS A 258 15.38 -1.82 -13.98
N SER A 259 14.88 -0.91 -13.13
CA SER A 259 14.07 -1.25 -11.97
C SER A 259 13.48 0.00 -11.32
N ALA A 260 12.45 -0.19 -10.49
CA ALA A 260 11.91 0.88 -9.65
C ALA A 260 12.97 1.47 -8.70
N GLU A 261 13.84 0.63 -8.15
CA GLU A 261 14.95 1.04 -7.29
C GLU A 261 15.95 1.92 -8.04
N ARG A 262 16.25 1.59 -9.29
CA ARG A 262 17.12 2.39 -10.15
C ARG A 262 16.55 3.78 -10.39
N GLY A 263 15.25 3.87 -10.69
CA GLY A 263 14.56 5.15 -10.79
C GLY A 263 14.58 5.96 -9.49
N GLU A 264 14.45 5.31 -8.35
CA GLU A 264 14.55 5.99 -7.04
C GLU A 264 15.97 6.51 -6.78
N THR A 265 16.99 5.75 -7.14
CA THR A 265 18.40 6.18 -7.06
C THR A 265 18.66 7.36 -7.99
N MET A 266 18.07 7.38 -9.19
CA MET A 266 18.16 8.51 -10.11
C MET A 266 17.59 9.80 -9.49
N LEU A 267 16.37 9.74 -8.95
CA LEU A 267 15.74 10.91 -8.34
C LEU A 267 16.46 11.37 -7.07
N ARG A 268 16.98 10.46 -6.24
CA ARG A 268 17.84 10.81 -5.10
C ARG A 268 19.14 11.50 -5.54
N THR A 269 19.68 11.12 -6.69
CA THR A 269 20.86 11.76 -7.28
C THR A 269 20.53 13.19 -7.73
N VAL A 270 19.34 13.42 -8.29
CA VAL A 270 18.83 14.78 -8.59
C VAL A 270 18.63 15.59 -7.31
N THR A 271 18.05 15.02 -6.25
CA THR A 271 17.91 15.69 -4.94
C THR A 271 19.26 16.12 -4.38
N ALA A 272 20.27 15.24 -4.46
CA ALA A 272 21.63 15.56 -4.03
C ALA A 272 22.28 16.63 -4.93
N ALA A 273 22.04 16.59 -6.24
CA ALA A 273 22.53 17.61 -7.17
C ALA A 273 21.93 19.00 -6.91
N LEU A 274 20.65 19.05 -6.54
CA LEU A 274 19.97 20.29 -6.14
C LEU A 274 20.56 20.85 -4.85
N GLY A 275 20.77 20.02 -3.83
CA GLY A 275 21.36 20.45 -2.56
C GLY A 275 22.79 20.97 -2.70
N ASP A 276 23.54 20.51 -3.70
CA ASP A 276 24.87 21.04 -4.03
C ASP A 276 24.84 22.35 -4.82
N ALA A 277 23.85 22.51 -5.70
CA ALA A 277 23.81 23.61 -6.65
C ALA A 277 23.08 24.84 -6.10
N ILE A 278 22.22 24.66 -5.10
CA ILE A 278 21.39 25.71 -4.53
C ILE A 278 21.74 25.87 -3.06
N GLU A 279 22.35 27.01 -2.73
CA GLU A 279 22.67 27.38 -1.35
C GLU A 279 21.38 27.58 -0.54
N ASP A 280 21.41 27.16 0.73
CA ASP A 280 20.28 27.21 1.67
C ASP A 280 18.98 26.56 1.17
N ALA A 281 19.06 25.60 0.24
CA ALA A 281 17.88 24.92 -0.27
C ALA A 281 17.43 23.76 0.63
N ALA A 282 16.12 23.70 0.92
CA ALA A 282 15.50 22.42 1.30
C ALA A 282 15.12 21.65 0.04
N CYS A 283 15.66 20.44 -0.09
CA CYS A 283 15.38 19.55 -1.20
C CYS A 283 14.62 18.31 -0.73
N GLY A 284 13.72 17.79 -1.56
CA GLY A 284 12.98 16.57 -1.25
C GLY A 284 12.18 16.06 -2.44
N MET A 285 11.62 14.86 -2.32
CA MET A 285 10.86 14.21 -3.38
C MET A 285 9.40 13.99 -2.92
N PRO A 286 8.57 15.06 -2.92
CA PRO A 286 7.18 14.97 -2.47
C PRO A 286 6.28 14.19 -3.44
N ALA A 287 6.69 14.07 -4.70
CA ALA A 287 5.98 13.39 -5.79
C ALA A 287 6.75 12.16 -6.30
N ARG A 288 6.12 11.35 -7.17
CA ARG A 288 6.76 10.13 -7.67
C ARG A 288 7.87 10.40 -8.67
N ASP A 289 7.80 11.47 -9.43
CA ASP A 289 8.59 11.75 -10.64
C ASP A 289 9.26 13.13 -10.61
N THR A 290 9.05 13.88 -9.53
CA THR A 290 9.45 15.28 -9.44
C THR A 290 10.17 15.49 -8.12
N VAL A 291 11.35 16.07 -8.20
CA VAL A 291 12.15 16.54 -7.07
C VAL A 291 11.89 18.03 -6.90
N PHE A 292 11.72 18.47 -5.67
CA PHE A 292 11.48 19.85 -5.32
C PHE A 292 12.69 20.40 -4.57
N ALA A 293 13.03 21.65 -4.84
CA ALA A 293 13.90 22.47 -4.02
C ALA A 293 13.18 23.77 -3.68
N VAL A 294 13.25 24.18 -2.42
CA VAL A 294 12.75 25.48 -1.96
C VAL A 294 13.93 26.27 -1.44
N ALA A 295 14.12 27.47 -1.98
CA ALA A 295 15.25 28.35 -1.67
C ALA A 295 14.86 29.84 -1.82
N PRO A 296 15.64 30.78 -1.25
CA PRO A 296 15.45 32.21 -1.48
C PRO A 296 15.52 32.59 -2.97
N ALA A 297 14.68 33.52 -3.42
CA ALA A 297 14.45 33.82 -4.85
C ALA A 297 15.56 34.60 -5.58
N ALA A 298 16.78 34.71 -5.04
CA ALA A 298 17.82 35.58 -5.57
C ALA A 298 18.58 35.02 -6.79
N LEU A 299 18.39 33.74 -7.12
CA LEU A 299 19.20 33.06 -8.15
C LEU A 299 18.69 33.33 -9.57
N ASP A 300 19.59 33.49 -10.53
CA ASP A 300 19.26 33.39 -11.96
C ASP A 300 18.84 31.95 -12.26
N THR A 301 17.64 31.76 -12.82
CA THR A 301 17.11 30.44 -13.14
C THR A 301 18.01 29.71 -14.14
N VAL A 302 18.59 30.41 -15.12
CA VAL A 302 19.41 29.77 -16.16
C VAL A 302 20.72 29.25 -15.58
N GLU A 303 21.38 30.05 -14.75
CA GLU A 303 22.61 29.65 -14.07
C GLU A 303 22.35 28.49 -13.10
N LEU A 304 21.23 28.53 -12.37
CA LEU A 304 20.80 27.47 -11.47
C LEU A 304 20.57 26.16 -12.24
N GLU A 305 19.83 26.18 -13.34
CA GLU A 305 19.58 24.99 -14.16
C GLU A 305 20.90 24.36 -14.64
N LEU A 306 21.82 25.19 -15.15
CA LEU A 306 23.15 24.74 -15.57
C LEU A 306 23.96 24.17 -14.41
N GLY A 307 23.90 24.80 -13.23
CA GLY A 307 24.54 24.33 -12.00
C GLY A 307 24.05 22.95 -11.60
N VAL A 308 22.72 22.75 -11.57
CA VAL A 308 22.09 21.47 -11.24
C VAL A 308 22.44 20.41 -12.27
N ARG A 309 22.38 20.71 -13.58
CA ARG A 309 22.76 19.79 -14.66
C ARG A 309 24.21 19.32 -14.52
N ARG A 310 25.15 20.24 -14.24
CA ARG A 310 26.57 19.90 -14.00
C ARG A 310 26.73 19.07 -12.73
N ALA A 311 26.07 19.43 -11.63
CA ALA A 311 26.13 18.70 -10.38
C ALA A 311 25.56 17.28 -10.50
N PHE A 312 24.52 17.11 -11.31
CA PHE A 312 23.92 15.82 -11.64
C PHE A 312 24.83 14.98 -12.53
N ALA A 313 25.33 15.54 -13.64
CA ALA A 313 26.25 14.86 -14.55
C ALA A 313 27.51 14.32 -13.84
N ARG A 314 28.07 15.10 -12.90
CA ARG A 314 29.23 14.68 -12.08
C ARG A 314 28.96 13.44 -11.20
N ARG A 315 27.70 13.19 -10.85
CA ARG A 315 27.29 12.05 -10.01
C ARG A 315 26.96 10.78 -10.80
N MET A 316 26.68 10.90 -12.09
CA MET A 316 26.29 9.78 -12.94
C MET A 316 27.27 8.61 -12.92
N PRO A 317 28.61 8.82 -12.97
CA PRO A 317 29.57 7.73 -12.85
C PRO A 317 29.47 6.97 -11.51
N GLY A 318 29.16 7.69 -10.42
CA GLY A 318 29.03 7.12 -9.07
C GLY A 318 27.87 6.14 -8.93
N ILE A 319 26.83 6.28 -9.75
CA ILE A 319 25.70 5.35 -9.79
C ILE A 319 25.80 4.32 -10.92
N ARG A 320 26.93 4.26 -11.64
CA ARG A 320 27.20 3.32 -12.75
C ARG A 320 26.10 3.35 -13.80
N TYR A 321 25.71 4.54 -14.23
CA TYR A 321 24.75 4.72 -15.31
C TYR A 321 25.50 5.43 -16.45
N ASP A 322 25.48 4.82 -17.64
CA ASP A 322 26.42 5.14 -18.71
C ASP A 322 26.05 6.43 -19.47
N ASP A 323 24.80 6.87 -19.36
CA ASP A 323 24.28 8.09 -19.98
C ASP A 323 24.01 9.18 -18.92
N VAL A 324 23.80 10.43 -19.34
CA VAL A 324 23.35 11.52 -18.47
C VAL A 324 21.95 11.94 -18.89
N PRO A 325 20.90 11.48 -18.18
CA PRO A 325 19.52 11.87 -18.47
C PRO A 325 19.34 13.38 -18.51
N ASP A 326 18.51 13.84 -19.42
CA ASP A 326 18.11 15.24 -19.44
C ASP A 326 17.25 15.59 -18.21
N LEU A 327 17.31 16.84 -17.78
CA LEU A 327 16.51 17.38 -16.68
C LEU A 327 15.55 18.44 -17.22
N SER A 328 14.30 18.42 -16.78
CA SER A 328 13.33 19.48 -17.07
C SER A 328 13.02 20.27 -15.81
N PHE A 329 12.97 21.60 -15.91
CA PHE A 329 12.81 22.50 -14.79
C PHE A 329 11.49 23.28 -14.89
N GLU A 330 10.81 23.45 -13.75
CA GLU A 330 9.69 24.38 -13.57
C GLU A 330 10.02 25.26 -12.36
N HIS A 331 9.88 26.58 -12.47
CA HIS A 331 10.16 27.53 -11.39
C HIS A 331 8.90 28.30 -11.00
N HIS A 332 8.63 28.35 -9.71
CA HIS A 332 7.50 29.08 -9.15
C HIS A 332 7.97 29.96 -8.01
N LEU A 333 7.59 31.24 -8.03
CA LEU A 333 7.65 32.08 -6.84
C LEU A 333 6.46 31.69 -5.95
N ILE A 334 6.71 31.53 -4.65
CA ILE A 334 5.70 31.21 -3.66
C ILE A 334 5.70 32.30 -2.60
N ASP A 335 4.51 32.80 -2.29
CA ASP A 335 4.30 33.82 -1.26
C ASP A 335 3.67 33.20 -0.01
N ASP A 336 3.11 31.98 -0.12
CA ASP A 336 2.55 31.20 0.97
C ASP A 336 2.94 29.71 0.88
N VAL A 337 2.92 29.03 2.02
CA VAL A 337 3.14 27.58 2.17
C VAL A 337 2.02 26.78 1.49
N ASP A 338 0.81 27.36 1.40
CA ASP A 338 -0.31 26.71 0.74
C ASP A 338 -0.12 26.64 -0.78
N ASP A 339 0.53 27.64 -1.40
CA ASP A 339 0.91 27.58 -2.82
C ASP A 339 1.86 26.41 -3.10
N LEU A 340 2.86 26.22 -2.22
CA LEU A 340 3.77 25.08 -2.29
C LEU A 340 3.02 23.75 -2.14
N SER A 341 2.03 23.70 -1.25
CA SER A 341 1.21 22.51 -1.03
C SER A 341 0.37 22.18 -2.27
N LEU A 342 -0.22 23.19 -2.92
CA LEU A 342 -0.96 23.03 -4.17
C LEU A 342 -0.07 22.54 -5.31
N LEU A 343 1.19 23.00 -5.41
CA LEU A 343 2.15 22.49 -6.40
C LEU A 343 2.46 21.00 -6.17
N MET A 344 2.51 20.55 -4.91
CA MET A 344 2.70 19.14 -4.57
C MET A 344 1.45 18.27 -4.81
N GLU A 345 0.24 18.85 -4.68
CA GLU A 345 -1.04 18.13 -4.77
C GLU A 345 -1.69 18.11 -6.15
N SER A 346 -1.69 19.23 -6.87
CA SER A 346 -2.31 19.39 -8.21
C SER A 346 -1.82 18.35 -9.22
N ARG A 347 -0.64 17.78 -8.98
CA ARG A 347 -0.03 16.77 -9.85
C ARG A 347 -0.47 15.33 -9.54
N ARG A 348 -1.27 15.08 -8.50
CA ARG A 348 -2.00 13.80 -8.35
C ARG A 348 -3.07 13.59 -9.43
N GLN A 349 -3.51 14.67 -10.10
CA GLN A 349 -4.72 14.68 -10.91
C GLN A 349 -4.49 14.79 -12.43
N ARG A 350 -3.26 14.81 -12.96
CA ARG A 350 -3.10 14.95 -14.41
C ARG A 350 -3.71 13.73 -15.14
N PRO A 351 -4.69 13.92 -16.04
CA PRO A 351 -5.20 12.87 -16.89
C PRO A 351 -4.07 12.30 -17.74
N ARG A 352 -4.15 11.02 -18.10
CA ARG A 352 -3.40 10.50 -19.26
C ARG A 352 -3.64 11.49 -20.40
N GLN A 353 -2.59 12.12 -20.91
CA GLN A 353 -2.69 12.89 -22.14
C GLN A 353 -3.34 11.99 -23.19
N GLU A 354 -4.46 12.47 -23.73
CA GLU A 354 -5.06 11.94 -24.95
C GLU A 354 -3.96 11.89 -26.00
N GLN A 355 -3.76 10.70 -26.57
CA GLN A 355 -3.01 10.57 -27.82
C GLN A 355 -3.71 11.46 -28.84
N PRO A 356 -2.97 12.30 -29.60
CA PRO A 356 -3.55 12.86 -30.81
C PRO A 356 -3.89 11.68 -31.72
N ASP A 357 -5.17 11.56 -32.07
CA ASP A 357 -5.59 10.75 -33.21
C ASP A 357 -5.03 11.44 -34.46
N ASP A 358 -3.93 10.91 -34.99
CA ASP A 358 -3.56 11.06 -36.41
C ASP A 358 -3.97 9.80 -37.17
#